data_AF-Q88T16-F1
#
_entry.id   AF-Q88T16-F1
#
_cell.length_a   1.000
_cell.length_b   1.000
_cell.length_c   1.000
_cell.angle_alpha   90.00
_cell.angle_beta   90.00
_cell.angle_gamma   90.00
#
_symmetry.space_group_name_H-M   'P 1'
#
loop_
_entity.id
_entity.type
_entity.pdbx_description
1 polymer ?
#
loop_
_entity_poly.entity_id
_entity_poly.type
_entity_poly.pdbx_seq_one_letter_code
_entity_poly.pdbx_strand_id
1 'polypeptide(L)'
;MKYRLIGVGASLVVAVMLTGCQAKATTLVKSDAGQVTQAEVFKQIENQATTQQAVQELTLNKVLNQRYHVSQAEVTAKLKAFKRQAGANYHMILERNHVTEPRLKSQIKANLLMEKAVSAKYPVTKAQLKKARAAYMPMTTVQHIATTNEKQAQKIIAELNAGASFDSQVRKYQNNRQAHTTAGKLAQFDSYNQTLAPAIVQATAKLRVGHYVTKPVKTVMATADTKDKPTYEIINVVSRRSKTAAVTDDSGKQIDVTNYLREKIQQQRMMDKQTQVATIRSVFKAAHVKVVDAHFAPAFNDYLTTQNS
;
A
#
# COMPACT_ATOMS: atom_id res chain seq x y z
N MET A 1 45.31 -37.42 -11.24
CA MET A 1 46.45 -37.08 -10.36
C MET A 1 45.92 -36.66 -9.00
N LYS A 2 46.69 -36.94 -7.95
CA LYS A 2 46.33 -36.98 -6.52
C LYS A 2 46.17 -35.59 -5.89
N TYR A 3 45.09 -35.37 -5.12
CA TYR A 3 45.02 -34.60 -3.86
C TYR A 3 43.82 -35.19 -3.08
N ARG A 4 43.95 -36.14 -2.12
CA ARG A 4 44.44 -36.05 -0.72
C ARG A 4 43.89 -34.80 -0.02
N LEU A 5 42.76 -34.92 0.69
CA LEU A 5 42.63 -35.25 2.14
C LEU A 5 42.85 -34.02 3.04
N ILE A 6 41.98 -33.94 4.07
CA ILE A 6 42.10 -33.19 5.33
C ILE A 6 41.41 -31.82 5.35
N GLY A 7 40.18 -31.86 5.88
CA GLY A 7 39.45 -30.73 6.40
C GLY A 7 38.35 -31.22 7.36
N VAL A 8 38.70 -32.11 8.29
CA VAL A 8 37.85 -32.45 9.44
C VAL A 8 37.87 -31.23 10.36
N GLY A 9 37.11 -30.20 9.98
CA GLY A 9 36.78 -29.10 10.86
C GLY A 9 35.81 -29.64 11.91
N ALA A 10 36.35 -29.98 13.07
CA ALA A 10 35.60 -30.34 14.27
C ALA A 10 34.81 -29.12 14.77
N SER A 11 33.78 -28.71 14.03
CA SER A 11 32.77 -27.79 14.53
C SER A 11 31.83 -28.59 15.41
N LEU A 12 32.27 -28.74 16.67
CA LEU A 12 31.48 -28.75 17.88
C LEU A 12 29.97 -28.86 17.58
N VAL A 13 29.46 -30.09 17.46
CA VAL A 13 28.03 -30.31 17.71
C VAL A 13 27.88 -30.01 19.19
N VAL A 14 27.58 -28.74 19.50
CA VAL A 14 27.01 -28.40 20.78
C VAL A 14 25.65 -29.08 20.76
N ALA A 15 25.65 -30.34 21.19
CA ALA A 15 24.50 -30.99 21.74
C ALA A 15 24.17 -30.17 22.99
N VAL A 16 23.52 -29.04 22.76
CA VAL A 16 22.77 -28.37 23.80
C VAL A 16 21.71 -29.41 24.14
N MET A 17 22.03 -30.24 25.12
CA MET A 17 21.05 -30.92 25.94
C MET A 17 20.30 -29.80 26.66
N LEU A 18 19.48 -29.08 25.90
CA LEU A 18 18.40 -28.31 26.46
C LEU A 18 17.51 -29.41 27.01
N THR A 19 17.77 -29.73 28.28
CA THR A 19 16.80 -30.36 29.16
C THR A 19 15.50 -29.68 28.80
N GLY A 20 14.64 -30.43 28.13
CA GLY A 20 13.31 -29.97 27.81
C GLY A 20 12.69 -29.68 29.16
N CYS A 21 12.76 -28.42 29.59
CA CYS A 21 11.75 -27.84 30.45
C CYS A 21 10.47 -28.32 29.79
N GLN A 22 9.81 -29.28 30.43
CA GLN A 22 8.54 -29.82 29.99
C GLN A 22 7.70 -28.58 29.77
N ALA A 23 7.63 -28.12 28.52
CA ALA A 23 6.88 -26.95 28.17
C ALA A 23 5.48 -27.40 28.49
N LYS A 24 4.96 -26.96 29.66
CA LYS A 24 3.68 -27.40 30.18
C LYS A 24 2.74 -27.34 29.00
N ALA A 25 2.36 -28.52 28.48
CA ALA A 25 1.63 -28.60 27.24
C ALA A 25 0.36 -27.80 27.51
N THR A 26 0.24 -26.63 26.87
CA THR A 26 -0.85 -25.73 27.20
C THR A 26 -2.10 -26.37 26.64
N THR A 27 -2.86 -26.98 27.54
CA THR A 27 -4.12 -27.64 27.19
C THR A 27 -5.10 -26.60 26.73
N LEU A 28 -5.60 -26.75 25.50
CA LEU A 28 -6.64 -25.92 24.92
C LEU A 28 -8.02 -26.44 25.29
N VAL A 29 -8.20 -27.77 25.24
CA VAL A 29 -9.47 -28.43 25.57
C VAL A 29 -9.19 -29.67 26.42
N LYS A 30 -9.99 -29.87 27.48
CA LYS A 30 -10.01 -31.10 28.28
C LYS A 30 -11.36 -31.77 28.13
N SER A 31 -11.34 -33.08 27.98
CA SER A 31 -12.52 -33.94 27.96
C SER A 31 -12.18 -35.28 28.61
N ASP A 32 -13.19 -36.10 28.88
CA ASP A 32 -12.99 -37.46 29.38
C ASP A 32 -12.23 -38.34 28.37
N ALA A 33 -12.28 -37.98 27.07
CA ALA A 33 -11.55 -38.66 26.00
C ALA A 33 -10.08 -38.23 25.89
N GLY A 34 -9.62 -37.27 26.70
CA GLY A 34 -8.26 -36.75 26.66
C GLY A 34 -8.20 -35.24 26.46
N GLN A 35 -7.00 -34.77 26.15
CA GLN A 35 -6.67 -33.35 26.06
C GLN A 35 -6.28 -32.98 24.63
N VAL A 36 -6.68 -31.80 24.18
CA VAL A 36 -6.13 -31.17 22.98
C VAL A 36 -5.17 -30.09 23.42
N THR A 37 -3.94 -30.16 22.95
CA THR A 37 -2.84 -29.26 23.34
C THR A 37 -2.47 -28.30 22.22
N GLN A 38 -1.81 -27.19 22.58
CA GLN A 38 -1.26 -26.25 21.60
C GLN A 38 -0.26 -26.92 20.63
N ALA A 39 0.54 -27.87 21.11
CA ALA A 39 1.52 -28.56 20.28
C ALA A 39 0.85 -29.43 19.20
N GLU A 40 -0.22 -30.14 19.57
CA GLU A 40 -1.01 -30.94 18.61
C GLU A 40 -1.65 -30.05 17.56
N VAL A 41 -2.26 -28.93 17.97
CA VAL A 41 -2.86 -27.97 17.02
C VAL A 41 -1.80 -27.34 16.13
N PHE A 42 -0.66 -26.92 16.69
CA PHE A 42 0.44 -26.33 15.91
C PHE A 42 0.96 -27.30 14.87
N LYS A 43 1.17 -28.57 15.23
CA LYS A 43 1.59 -29.63 14.30
C LYS A 43 0.58 -29.87 13.16
N GLN A 44 -0.71 -29.66 13.41
CA GLN A 44 -1.74 -29.76 12.36
C GLN A 44 -1.71 -28.58 11.37
N ILE A 45 -1.29 -27.39 11.82
CA ILE A 45 -1.35 -26.16 11.01
C ILE A 45 0.01 -25.65 10.54
N GLU A 46 1.13 -26.20 11.02
CA GLU A 46 2.48 -25.73 10.69
C GLU A 46 2.80 -25.82 9.19
N ASN A 47 2.15 -26.74 8.48
CA ASN A 47 2.28 -26.90 7.03
C ASN A 47 1.47 -25.85 6.23
N GLN A 48 0.54 -25.14 6.87
CA GLN A 48 -0.31 -24.17 6.19
C GLN A 48 0.50 -22.92 5.82
N ALA A 49 0.27 -22.39 4.61
CA ALA A 49 0.93 -21.19 4.12
C ALA A 49 0.76 -19.98 5.06
N THR A 50 -0.39 -19.89 5.73
CA THR A 50 -0.70 -18.85 6.73
C THR A 50 0.19 -18.96 7.97
N THR A 51 0.46 -20.17 8.46
CA THR A 51 1.34 -20.40 9.60
C THR A 51 2.80 -20.13 9.23
N GLN A 52 3.22 -20.59 8.06
CA GLN A 52 4.54 -20.30 7.47
C GLN A 52 4.79 -18.79 7.35
N GLN A 53 3.81 -18.06 6.80
CA GLN A 53 3.84 -16.60 6.72
C GLN A 53 3.90 -15.95 8.10
N ALA A 54 3.13 -16.45 9.09
CA ALA A 54 3.17 -15.92 10.45
C ALA A 54 4.54 -16.06 11.10
N VAL A 55 5.24 -17.17 10.90
CA VAL A 55 6.62 -17.37 11.40
C VAL A 55 7.58 -16.36 10.76
N GLN A 56 7.48 -16.15 9.45
CA GLN A 56 8.28 -15.17 8.73
C GLN A 56 7.99 -13.73 9.20
N GLU A 57 6.73 -13.35 9.34
CA GLU A 57 6.29 -12.03 9.80
C GLU A 57 6.74 -11.75 11.24
N LEU A 58 6.60 -12.72 12.14
CA LEU A 58 7.07 -12.59 13.53
C LEU A 58 8.59 -12.43 13.60
N THR A 59 9.32 -13.15 12.75
CA THR A 59 10.78 -13.03 12.64
C THR A 59 11.18 -11.65 12.14
N LEU A 60 10.54 -11.17 11.06
CA LEU A 60 10.74 -9.83 10.54
C LEU A 60 10.44 -8.76 11.57
N ASN A 61 9.31 -8.86 12.25
CA ASN A 61 8.93 -7.89 13.28
C ASN A 61 9.92 -7.84 14.43
N LYS A 62 10.45 -9.00 14.89
CA LYS A 62 11.50 -9.03 15.92
C LYS A 62 12.79 -8.35 15.45
N VAL A 63 13.27 -8.70 14.25
CA VAL A 63 14.49 -8.11 13.66
C VAL A 63 14.35 -6.60 13.49
N LEU A 64 13.23 -6.15 12.94
CA LEU A 64 12.99 -4.72 12.73
C LEU A 64 12.81 -3.97 14.05
N ASN A 65 12.08 -4.53 15.02
CA ASN A 65 11.84 -3.87 16.31
C ASN A 65 13.11 -3.75 17.17
N GLN A 66 14.11 -4.61 16.96
CA GLN A 66 15.43 -4.41 17.59
C GLN A 66 16.21 -3.23 16.98
N ARG A 67 16.05 -2.99 15.67
CA ARG A 67 16.83 -1.99 14.93
C ARG A 67 16.16 -0.63 14.81
N TYR A 68 14.83 -0.60 14.80
CA TYR A 68 14.03 0.60 14.57
C TYR A 68 13.02 0.77 15.70
N HIS A 69 12.96 1.97 16.26
CA HIS A 69 11.99 2.32 17.27
C HIS A 69 10.73 2.91 16.62
N VAL A 70 9.55 2.44 17.04
CA VAL A 70 8.25 3.03 16.71
C VAL A 70 7.52 3.30 18.02
N SER A 71 7.22 4.57 18.26
CA SER A 71 6.52 5.02 19.47
C SER A 71 5.03 4.67 19.44
N GLN A 72 4.42 4.59 20.62
CA GLN A 72 2.97 4.41 20.74
C GLN A 72 2.19 5.58 20.13
N ALA A 73 2.76 6.79 20.14
CA ALA A 73 2.16 7.97 19.52
C ALA A 73 2.07 7.84 17.99
N GLU A 74 3.12 7.33 17.33
CA GLU A 74 3.10 7.07 15.88
C GLU A 74 2.04 6.03 15.51
N VAL A 75 1.94 4.93 16.26
CA VAL A 75 0.90 3.89 16.06
C VAL A 75 -0.50 4.49 16.22
N THR A 76 -0.70 5.29 17.27
CA THR A 76 -1.99 5.93 17.56
C THR A 76 -2.39 6.93 16.46
N ALA A 77 -1.44 7.70 15.95
CA ALA A 77 -1.69 8.64 14.85
C ALA A 77 -2.12 7.93 13.56
N LYS A 78 -1.43 6.84 13.17
CA LYS A 78 -1.80 6.02 12.01
C LYS A 78 -3.17 5.35 12.20
N LEU A 79 -3.46 4.83 13.40
CA LEU A 79 -4.77 4.26 13.69
C LEU A 79 -5.89 5.29 13.57
N LYS A 80 -5.69 6.51 14.09
CA LYS A 80 -6.67 7.61 13.96
C LYS A 80 -6.89 8.00 12.50
N ALA A 81 -5.83 8.01 11.69
CA ALA A 81 -5.94 8.27 10.25
C ALA A 81 -6.76 7.18 9.54
N PHE A 82 -6.48 5.90 9.83
CA PHE A 82 -7.23 4.79 9.28
C PHE A 82 -8.71 4.83 9.70
N LYS A 83 -9.01 5.09 10.98
CA LYS A 83 -10.39 5.27 11.47
C LYS A 83 -11.14 6.37 10.74
N ARG A 84 -10.49 7.52 10.49
CA ARG A 84 -11.09 8.63 9.74
C ARG A 84 -11.37 8.26 8.28
N GLN A 85 -10.45 7.55 7.64
CA GLN A 85 -10.63 7.09 6.25
C GLN A 85 -11.73 6.04 6.13
N ALA A 86 -11.83 5.12 7.09
CA ALA A 86 -12.87 4.09 7.14
C ALA A 86 -14.25 4.68 7.49
N GLY A 87 -14.30 5.75 8.27
CA GLY A 87 -15.53 6.38 8.72
C GLY A 87 -16.46 5.39 9.43
N ALA A 88 -17.75 5.45 9.11
CA ALA A 88 -18.77 4.54 9.68
C ALA A 88 -18.50 3.04 9.39
N ASN A 89 -17.70 2.73 8.37
CA ASN A 89 -17.42 1.34 7.97
C ASN A 89 -16.29 0.69 8.79
N TYR A 90 -15.67 1.40 9.75
CA TYR A 90 -14.50 0.89 10.49
C TYR A 90 -14.77 -0.47 11.17
N HIS A 91 -15.88 -0.60 11.90
CA HIS A 91 -16.23 -1.85 12.59
C HIS A 91 -16.48 -3.00 11.61
N MET A 92 -17.26 -2.76 10.55
CA MET A 92 -17.50 -3.77 9.52
C MET A 92 -16.21 -4.21 8.80
N ILE A 93 -15.27 -3.30 8.56
CA ILE A 93 -13.97 -3.63 7.96
C ILE A 93 -13.18 -4.55 8.89
N LEU A 94 -13.16 -4.28 10.20
CA LEU A 94 -12.48 -5.13 11.17
C LEU A 94 -13.10 -6.53 11.27
N GLU A 95 -14.42 -6.59 11.39
CA GLU A 95 -15.18 -7.85 11.49
C GLU A 95 -14.98 -8.72 10.24
N ARG A 96 -15.13 -8.13 9.04
CA ARG A 96 -14.94 -8.84 7.77
C ARG A 96 -13.54 -9.45 7.62
N ASN A 97 -12.52 -8.82 8.21
CA ASN A 97 -11.15 -9.32 8.14
C ASN A 97 -10.75 -10.15 9.37
N HIS A 98 -11.66 -10.37 10.33
CA HIS A 98 -11.37 -11.03 11.61
C HIS A 98 -10.16 -10.42 12.34
N VAL A 99 -10.05 -9.08 12.30
CA VAL A 99 -8.97 -8.33 12.93
C VAL A 99 -9.52 -7.52 14.11
N THR A 100 -8.97 -7.76 15.29
CA THR A 100 -9.25 -6.94 16.48
C THR A 100 -8.42 -5.64 16.44
N GLU A 101 -8.86 -4.58 17.13
CA GLU A 101 -8.05 -3.34 17.21
C GLU A 101 -6.63 -3.56 17.76
N PRO A 102 -6.39 -4.39 18.81
CA PRO A 102 -5.03 -4.71 19.23
C PRO A 102 -4.20 -5.36 18.12
N ARG A 103 -4.78 -6.27 17.33
CA ARG A 103 -4.11 -6.89 16.19
C ARG A 103 -3.82 -5.85 15.09
N LEU A 104 -4.76 -4.95 14.81
CA LEU A 104 -4.55 -3.84 13.88
C LEU A 104 -3.41 -2.91 14.34
N LYS A 105 -3.33 -2.57 15.64
CA LYS A 105 -2.22 -1.77 16.19
C LYS A 105 -0.87 -2.46 15.99
N SER A 106 -0.81 -3.78 16.20
CA SER A 106 0.40 -4.57 15.93
C SER A 106 0.78 -4.56 14.44
N GLN A 107 -0.19 -4.68 13.53
CA GLN A 107 0.03 -4.56 12.08
C GLN A 107 0.51 -3.17 11.67
N ILE A 108 -0.08 -2.11 12.24
CA ILE A 108 0.36 -0.72 12.02
C ILE A 108 1.81 -0.55 12.48
N LYS A 109 2.17 -1.09 13.66
CA LYS A 109 3.54 -1.05 14.17
C LYS A 109 4.51 -1.78 13.23
N ALA A 110 4.16 -2.98 12.77
CA ALA A 110 4.94 -3.74 11.80
C ALA A 110 5.17 -2.95 10.51
N ASN A 111 4.11 -2.33 9.97
CA ASN A 111 4.19 -1.50 8.76
C ASN A 111 5.09 -0.27 8.97
N LEU A 112 4.98 0.42 10.11
CA LEU A 112 5.84 1.56 10.46
C LEU A 112 7.33 1.15 10.60
N LEU A 113 7.60 -0.03 11.17
CA LEU A 113 8.94 -0.59 11.26
C LEU A 113 9.52 -0.86 9.87
N MET A 114 8.71 -1.43 8.96
CA MET A 114 9.09 -1.67 7.58
C MET A 114 9.30 -0.36 6.80
N GLU A 115 8.44 0.65 7.00
CA GLU A 115 8.60 2.00 6.43
C GLU A 115 9.95 2.62 6.84
N LYS A 116 10.37 2.46 8.11
CA LYS A 116 11.67 2.93 8.60
C LYS A 116 12.83 2.17 7.98
N ALA A 117 12.71 0.85 7.83
CA ALA A 117 13.74 0.03 7.19
C ALA A 117 13.94 0.38 5.72
N VAL A 118 12.84 0.52 4.95
CA VAL A 118 12.87 0.95 3.55
C VAL A 118 13.44 2.36 3.45
N SER A 119 13.04 3.28 4.33
CA SER A 119 13.55 4.66 4.32
C SER A 119 15.04 4.74 4.64
N ALA A 120 15.53 3.93 5.57
CA ALA A 120 16.94 3.87 5.92
C ALA A 120 17.79 3.25 4.80
N LYS A 121 17.28 2.21 4.12
CA LYS A 121 17.99 1.55 3.01
C LYS A 121 17.95 2.38 1.72
N TYR A 122 16.84 3.07 1.49
CA TYR A 122 16.58 3.87 0.29
C TYR A 122 16.26 5.31 0.68
N PRO A 123 17.26 6.13 1.04
CA PRO A 123 17.03 7.56 1.25
C PRO A 123 16.53 8.22 -0.04
N VAL A 124 15.59 9.16 0.08
CA VAL A 124 15.11 9.92 -1.08
C VAL A 124 16.11 11.03 -1.39
N THR A 125 16.74 10.94 -2.56
CA THR A 125 17.76 11.88 -3.01
C THR A 125 17.15 13.19 -3.52
N LYS A 126 17.96 14.27 -3.53
CA LYS A 126 17.57 15.56 -4.14
C LYS A 126 17.20 15.41 -5.62
N ALA A 127 17.91 14.55 -6.36
CA ALA A 127 17.63 14.28 -7.77
C ALA A 127 16.25 13.62 -7.97
N GLN A 128 15.90 12.64 -7.13
CA GLN A 128 14.58 12.00 -7.14
C GLN A 128 13.47 13.01 -6.82
N LEU A 129 13.68 13.89 -5.84
CA LEU A 129 12.72 14.96 -5.53
C LEU A 129 12.56 15.94 -6.69
N LYS A 130 13.65 16.34 -7.35
CA LYS A 130 13.59 17.22 -8.54
C LYS A 130 12.79 16.56 -9.67
N LYS A 131 13.00 15.26 -9.93
CA LYS A 131 12.23 14.50 -10.93
C LYS A 131 10.74 14.42 -10.57
N ALA A 132 10.43 14.03 -9.33
CA ALA A 132 9.04 13.98 -8.84
C ALA A 132 8.37 15.34 -8.93
N ARG A 133 9.10 16.42 -8.61
CA ARG A 133 8.64 17.80 -8.68
C ARG A 133 8.31 18.26 -10.10
N ALA A 134 9.13 17.88 -11.08
CA ALA A 134 8.91 18.20 -12.48
C ALA A 134 7.61 17.54 -12.99
N ALA A 135 7.42 16.25 -12.68
CA ALA A 135 6.25 15.47 -13.07
C ALA A 135 4.97 15.78 -12.29
N TYR A 136 5.08 16.44 -11.13
CA TYR A 136 3.96 16.70 -10.24
C TYR A 136 2.92 17.64 -10.85
N MET A 137 1.67 17.17 -10.94
CA MET A 137 0.49 18.00 -11.12
C MET A 137 -0.08 18.33 -9.73
N PRO A 138 -0.06 19.59 -9.29
CA PRO A 138 -0.61 19.97 -7.99
C PRO A 138 -2.13 19.85 -7.95
N MET A 139 -2.69 19.98 -6.74
CA MET A 139 -4.13 20.00 -6.52
C MET A 139 -4.85 20.88 -7.55
N THR A 140 -5.67 20.21 -8.35
CA THR A 140 -6.36 20.76 -9.51
C THR A 140 -7.85 20.54 -9.33
N THR A 141 -8.64 21.58 -9.57
CA THR A 141 -10.10 21.49 -9.67
C THR A 141 -10.46 21.29 -11.12
N VAL A 142 -11.23 20.25 -11.41
CA VAL A 142 -11.79 20.03 -12.74
C VAL A 142 -13.30 19.96 -12.68
N GLN A 143 -13.93 20.27 -13.80
CA GLN A 143 -15.27 19.80 -14.10
C GLN A 143 -15.18 18.58 -15.02
N HIS A 144 -16.16 17.69 -14.93
CA HIS A 144 -16.26 16.57 -15.84
C HIS A 144 -17.69 16.33 -16.33
N ILE A 145 -17.80 15.70 -17.49
CA ILE A 145 -19.02 15.09 -18.01
C ILE A 145 -18.65 13.67 -18.43
N ALA A 146 -19.27 12.68 -17.81
CA ALA A 146 -19.15 11.27 -18.14
C ALA A 146 -20.35 10.80 -18.97
N THR A 147 -20.09 10.03 -20.04
CA THR A 147 -21.14 9.31 -20.80
C THR A 147 -20.61 7.95 -21.26
N THR A 148 -21.49 6.96 -21.43
CA THR A 148 -21.15 5.66 -22.02
C THR A 148 -21.18 5.69 -23.55
N ASN A 149 -21.56 6.81 -24.17
CA ASN A 149 -21.68 6.97 -25.62
C ASN A 149 -20.60 7.92 -26.17
N GLU A 150 -19.65 7.37 -26.93
CA GLU A 150 -18.56 8.14 -27.53
C GLU A 150 -19.05 9.27 -28.45
N LYS A 151 -20.07 9.01 -29.28
CA LYS A 151 -20.63 10.02 -30.19
C LYS A 151 -21.25 11.18 -29.42
N GLN A 152 -21.89 10.89 -28.27
CA GLN A 152 -22.38 11.93 -27.39
C GLN A 152 -21.24 12.75 -26.79
N ALA A 153 -20.14 12.11 -26.37
CA ALA A 153 -18.97 12.82 -25.87
C ALA A 153 -18.33 13.72 -26.94
N GLN A 154 -18.23 13.24 -28.17
CA GLN A 154 -17.76 14.03 -29.32
C GLN A 154 -18.69 15.22 -29.60
N LYS A 155 -20.02 15.02 -29.53
CA LYS A 155 -21.02 16.09 -29.68
C LYS A 155 -20.87 17.17 -28.61
N ILE A 156 -20.66 16.78 -27.36
CA ILE A 156 -20.42 17.72 -26.25
C ILE A 156 -19.18 18.57 -26.54
N ILE A 157 -18.07 17.96 -26.96
CA ILE A 157 -16.85 18.69 -27.32
C ILE A 157 -17.10 19.63 -28.49
N ALA A 158 -17.87 19.22 -29.50
CA ALA A 158 -18.22 20.08 -30.62
C ALA A 158 -19.07 21.30 -30.18
N GLU A 159 -20.04 21.09 -29.29
CA GLU A 159 -20.83 22.20 -28.71
C GLU A 159 -19.96 23.15 -27.87
N LEU A 160 -19.01 22.62 -27.08
CA LEU A 160 -18.04 23.43 -26.33
C LEU A 160 -17.15 24.26 -27.27
N ASN A 161 -16.66 23.66 -28.37
CA ASN A 161 -15.86 24.35 -29.37
C ASN A 161 -16.65 25.45 -30.10
N ALA A 162 -17.98 25.28 -30.23
CA ALA A 162 -18.89 26.27 -30.77
C ALA A 162 -19.28 27.39 -29.77
N GLY A 163 -18.70 27.39 -28.56
CA GLY A 163 -18.89 28.44 -27.57
C GLY A 163 -19.88 28.11 -26.45
N ALA A 164 -20.43 26.90 -26.38
CA ALA A 164 -21.24 26.50 -25.23
C ALA A 164 -20.38 26.49 -23.95
N SER A 165 -20.95 26.94 -22.83
CA SER A 165 -20.24 26.89 -21.54
C SER A 165 -20.24 25.48 -20.97
N PHE A 166 -19.18 25.11 -20.24
CA PHE A 166 -19.10 23.79 -19.61
C PHE A 166 -20.25 23.53 -18.64
N ASP A 167 -20.66 24.54 -17.88
CA ASP A 167 -21.79 24.47 -16.96
C ASP A 167 -23.11 24.13 -17.68
N SER A 168 -23.35 24.73 -18.85
CA SER A 168 -24.54 24.41 -19.67
C SER A 168 -24.52 22.96 -20.16
N GLN A 169 -23.34 22.46 -20.55
CA GLN A 169 -23.15 21.10 -21.02
C GLN A 169 -23.34 20.08 -19.90
N VAL A 170 -22.86 20.37 -18.69
CA VAL A 170 -23.15 19.56 -17.49
C VAL A 170 -24.66 19.48 -17.26
N ARG A 171 -25.39 20.61 -17.27
CA ARG A 171 -26.84 20.62 -17.06
C ARG A 171 -27.61 19.81 -18.11
N LYS A 172 -27.13 19.80 -19.35
CA LYS A 172 -27.77 19.13 -20.47
C LYS A 172 -27.50 17.63 -20.54
N TYR A 173 -26.30 17.19 -20.15
CA TYR A 173 -25.82 15.83 -20.45
C TYR A 173 -25.43 14.99 -19.23
N GLN A 174 -25.24 15.58 -18.05
CA GLN A 174 -25.09 14.78 -16.84
C GLN A 174 -26.44 14.27 -16.37
N ASN A 175 -26.59 12.95 -16.28
CA ASN A 175 -27.77 12.34 -15.66
C ASN A 175 -27.62 12.22 -14.13
N ASN A 176 -26.42 12.46 -13.60
CA ASN A 176 -26.16 12.40 -12.17
C ASN A 176 -26.60 13.70 -11.49
N ARG A 177 -27.65 13.63 -10.64
CA ARG A 177 -28.14 14.79 -9.89
C ARG A 177 -27.07 15.48 -9.05
N GLN A 178 -26.12 14.73 -8.50
CA GLN A 178 -25.01 15.31 -7.73
C GLN A 178 -24.08 16.16 -8.60
N ALA A 179 -23.90 15.81 -9.87
CA ALA A 179 -23.11 16.63 -10.79
C ALA A 179 -23.79 17.98 -11.07
N HIS A 180 -25.11 18.07 -11.03
CA HIS A 180 -25.80 19.36 -11.19
C HIS A 180 -25.55 20.31 -10.01
N THR A 181 -25.42 19.79 -8.78
CA THR A 181 -25.18 20.64 -7.60
C THR A 181 -23.77 21.19 -7.56
N THR A 182 -22.78 20.42 -8.05
CA THR A 182 -21.38 20.87 -8.10
C THR A 182 -20.97 21.48 -9.43
N ALA A 183 -21.90 21.66 -10.38
CA ALA A 183 -21.62 22.03 -11.77
C ALA A 183 -20.56 21.11 -12.42
N GLY A 184 -20.63 19.81 -12.12
CA GLY A 184 -19.74 18.78 -12.62
C GLY A 184 -18.36 18.79 -11.96
N LYS A 185 -18.14 19.58 -10.91
CA LYS A 185 -16.85 19.62 -10.23
C LYS A 185 -16.58 18.32 -9.48
N LEU A 186 -15.39 17.76 -9.69
CA LEU A 186 -14.83 16.70 -8.87
C LEU A 186 -14.16 17.29 -7.62
N ALA A 187 -13.97 16.45 -6.60
CA ALA A 187 -13.06 16.78 -5.50
C ALA A 187 -11.66 17.09 -6.06
N GLN A 188 -10.97 18.08 -5.47
CA GLN A 188 -9.62 18.44 -5.93
C GLN A 188 -8.67 17.25 -5.81
N PHE A 189 -7.83 17.09 -6.83
CA PHE A 189 -6.87 15.99 -6.88
C PHE A 189 -5.55 16.42 -7.51
N ASP A 190 -4.51 15.66 -7.22
CA ASP A 190 -3.16 15.85 -7.75
C ASP A 190 -2.75 14.63 -8.59
N SER A 191 -1.49 14.60 -9.06
CA SER A 191 -0.99 13.47 -9.87
C SER A 191 -0.86 12.14 -9.12
N TYR A 192 -1.02 12.10 -7.79
CA TYR A 192 -0.94 10.89 -6.97
C TYR A 192 -2.33 10.34 -6.58
N ASN A 193 -3.40 10.91 -7.11
CA ASN A 193 -4.76 10.41 -6.87
C ASN A 193 -4.90 8.95 -7.31
N GLN A 194 -5.46 8.12 -6.43
CA GLN A 194 -5.66 6.69 -6.66
C GLN A 194 -7.15 6.31 -6.85
N THR A 195 -8.06 7.28 -6.73
CA THR A 195 -9.51 7.05 -6.83
C THR A 195 -10.01 7.22 -8.26
N LEU A 196 -9.40 8.13 -9.03
CA LEU A 196 -9.73 8.39 -10.41
C LEU A 196 -8.98 7.46 -11.36
N ALA A 197 -9.59 7.14 -12.49
CA ALA A 197 -8.93 6.39 -13.55
C ALA A 197 -7.63 7.11 -13.99
N PRO A 198 -6.51 6.39 -14.18
CA PRO A 198 -5.23 7.00 -14.57
C PRO A 198 -5.33 7.89 -15.82
N ALA A 199 -6.20 7.56 -16.78
CA ALA A 199 -6.43 8.34 -17.98
C ALA A 199 -6.99 9.75 -17.67
N ILE A 200 -7.85 9.90 -16.66
CA ILE A 200 -8.39 11.20 -16.22
C ILE A 200 -7.26 12.07 -15.67
N VAL A 201 -6.44 11.50 -14.77
CA VAL A 201 -5.31 12.21 -14.16
C VAL A 201 -4.29 12.64 -15.21
N GLN A 202 -3.96 11.76 -16.15
CA GLN A 202 -3.02 12.06 -17.25
C GLN A 202 -3.55 13.11 -18.21
N ALA A 203 -4.84 13.05 -18.59
CA ALA A 203 -5.46 14.06 -19.45
C ALA A 203 -5.46 15.42 -18.75
N THR A 204 -5.83 15.46 -17.46
CA THR A 204 -5.88 16.67 -16.64
C THR A 204 -4.49 17.31 -16.53
N ALA A 205 -3.45 16.52 -16.33
CA ALA A 205 -2.06 17.00 -16.20
C ALA A 205 -1.55 17.70 -17.48
N LYS A 206 -2.10 17.36 -18.65
CA LYS A 206 -1.74 17.96 -19.95
C LYS A 206 -2.50 19.26 -20.24
N LEU A 207 -3.61 19.52 -19.55
CA LEU A 207 -4.45 20.70 -19.79
C LEU A 207 -3.96 21.93 -19.03
N ARG A 208 -4.10 23.09 -19.66
CA ARG A 208 -3.96 24.42 -19.04
C ARG A 208 -5.26 24.76 -18.28
N VAL A 209 -5.15 25.62 -17.28
CA VAL A 209 -6.33 26.19 -16.60
C VAL A 209 -7.18 26.95 -17.63
N GLY A 210 -8.50 26.73 -17.60
CA GLY A 210 -9.45 27.28 -18.57
C GLY A 210 -9.64 26.44 -19.84
N HIS A 211 -8.94 25.30 -19.97
CA HIS A 211 -9.05 24.43 -21.14
C HIS A 211 -9.66 23.07 -20.79
N TYR A 212 -10.34 22.49 -21.77
CA TYR A 212 -10.90 21.15 -21.74
C TYR A 212 -10.26 20.23 -22.78
N VAL A 213 -10.51 18.92 -22.63
CA VAL A 213 -10.01 17.90 -23.55
C VAL A 213 -10.60 18.08 -24.96
N THR A 214 -9.75 17.95 -25.99
CA THR A 214 -10.17 18.06 -27.39
C THR A 214 -10.71 16.75 -27.97
N LYS A 215 -10.54 15.63 -27.26
CA LYS A 215 -11.09 14.30 -27.57
C LYS A 215 -11.62 13.66 -26.28
N PRO A 216 -12.67 12.83 -26.35
CA PRO A 216 -13.16 12.11 -25.17
C PRO A 216 -12.07 11.24 -24.54
N VAL A 217 -11.94 11.29 -23.22
CA VAL A 217 -10.99 10.46 -22.48
C VAL A 217 -11.69 9.15 -22.14
N LYS A 218 -11.32 8.09 -22.86
CA LYS A 218 -11.84 6.75 -22.61
C LYS A 218 -11.29 6.20 -21.30
N THR A 219 -12.18 5.82 -20.41
CA THR A 219 -11.88 5.12 -19.15
C THR A 219 -12.61 3.79 -19.14
N VAL A 220 -11.97 2.77 -18.57
CA VAL A 220 -12.61 1.48 -18.28
C VAL A 220 -12.45 1.30 -16.79
N MET A 221 -13.54 1.44 -16.05
CA MET A 221 -13.54 1.12 -14.63
C MET A 221 -13.97 -0.33 -14.51
N ALA A 222 -13.10 -1.17 -13.95
CA ALA A 222 -13.49 -2.50 -13.50
C ALA A 222 -14.45 -2.33 -12.32
N THR A 223 -15.76 -2.36 -12.59
CA THR A 223 -16.76 -2.52 -11.54
C THR A 223 -17.46 -3.86 -11.74
N ALA A 224 -17.91 -4.47 -10.64
CA ALA A 224 -18.50 -5.81 -10.67
C ALA A 224 -19.72 -5.93 -11.60
N ASP A 225 -20.48 -4.84 -11.78
CA ASP A 225 -21.74 -4.83 -12.54
C ASP A 225 -21.61 -4.28 -13.97
N THR A 226 -20.53 -3.54 -14.28
CA THR A 226 -20.34 -3.01 -15.63
C THR A 226 -19.52 -3.98 -16.46
N LYS A 227 -20.22 -4.72 -17.30
CA LYS A 227 -19.70 -5.55 -18.40
C LYS A 227 -18.78 -4.74 -19.33
N ASP A 228 -17.52 -4.48 -18.95
CA ASP A 228 -16.45 -3.83 -19.71
C ASP A 228 -16.84 -2.61 -20.58
N LYS A 229 -17.92 -1.90 -20.24
CA LYS A 229 -18.39 -0.76 -21.04
C LYS A 229 -17.52 0.44 -20.73
N PRO A 230 -16.85 1.03 -21.73
CA PRO A 230 -16.05 2.22 -21.50
C PRO A 230 -16.95 3.40 -21.14
N THR A 231 -16.44 4.23 -20.24
CA THR A 231 -16.96 5.58 -20.00
C THR A 231 -16.08 6.56 -20.76
N TYR A 232 -16.70 7.57 -21.35
CA TYR A 232 -16.05 8.64 -22.07
C TYR A 232 -16.17 9.93 -21.26
N GLU A 233 -15.03 10.44 -20.82
CA GLU A 233 -14.93 11.60 -19.95
C GLU A 233 -14.56 12.85 -20.77
N ILE A 234 -15.32 13.91 -20.60
CA ILE A 234 -14.98 15.26 -21.04
C ILE A 234 -14.51 16.01 -19.80
N ILE A 235 -13.26 16.45 -19.76
CA ILE A 235 -12.63 17.06 -18.58
C ILE A 235 -12.27 18.51 -18.91
N ASN A 236 -12.61 19.42 -18.00
CA ASN A 236 -12.25 20.84 -18.06
C ASN A 236 -11.47 21.24 -16.80
N VAL A 237 -10.30 21.87 -16.95
CA VAL A 237 -9.52 22.35 -15.80
C VAL A 237 -9.97 23.74 -15.39
N VAL A 238 -10.61 23.86 -14.22
CA VAL A 238 -11.12 25.13 -13.69
C VAL A 238 -10.04 25.92 -12.98
N SER A 239 -9.24 25.26 -12.14
CA SER A 239 -8.18 25.91 -11.38
C SER A 239 -7.10 24.93 -10.98
N ARG A 240 -5.90 25.43 -10.72
CA ARG A 240 -4.75 24.63 -10.30
C ARG A 240 -3.95 25.40 -9.26
N ARG A 241 -3.69 24.78 -8.12
CA ARG A 241 -2.84 25.40 -7.08
C ARG A 241 -1.41 25.54 -7.60
N SER A 242 -0.66 26.50 -7.03
CA SER A 242 0.77 26.60 -7.30
C SER A 242 1.44 25.27 -7.01
N LYS A 243 2.44 24.91 -7.82
CA LYS A 243 3.29 23.76 -7.51
C LYS A 243 3.84 23.90 -6.08
N THR A 244 4.24 25.09 -5.62
CA THR A 244 4.86 25.31 -4.29
C THR A 244 3.88 25.37 -3.12
N ALA A 245 2.57 25.29 -3.38
CA ALA A 245 1.58 25.36 -2.32
C ALA A 245 1.73 24.20 -1.32
N ALA A 246 1.53 24.49 -0.03
CA ALA A 246 1.44 23.48 1.01
C ALA A 246 0.28 22.52 0.74
N VAL A 247 0.47 21.27 1.12
CA VAL A 247 -0.48 20.16 0.96
C VAL A 247 -0.95 19.73 2.33
N THR A 248 -2.24 19.42 2.46
CA THR A 248 -2.77 18.76 3.65
C THR A 248 -2.48 17.27 3.56
N ASP A 249 -1.70 16.73 4.49
CA ASP A 249 -1.44 15.29 4.56
C ASP A 249 -2.67 14.51 5.07
N ASP A 250 -2.55 13.18 5.09
CA ASP A 250 -3.63 12.31 5.55
C ASP A 250 -4.03 12.59 7.00
N SER A 251 -3.13 13.14 7.84
CA SER A 251 -3.37 13.49 9.24
C SER A 251 -4.13 14.81 9.43
N GLY A 252 -4.27 15.61 8.36
CA GLY A 252 -4.86 16.95 8.39
C GLY A 252 -3.83 18.07 8.57
N LYS A 253 -2.53 17.76 8.57
CA LYS A 253 -1.45 18.73 8.78
C LYS A 253 -1.03 19.35 7.45
N GLN A 254 -0.80 20.66 7.44
CA GLN A 254 -0.15 21.33 6.31
C GLN A 254 1.34 20.98 6.28
N ILE A 255 1.79 20.41 5.18
CA ILE A 255 3.19 20.08 4.93
C ILE A 255 3.67 20.74 3.64
N ASP A 256 4.96 21.06 3.57
CA ASP A 256 5.53 21.55 2.33
C ASP A 256 5.51 20.44 1.26
N VAL A 257 5.46 20.89 0.01
CA VAL A 257 5.34 19.97 -1.12
C VAL A 257 6.56 19.05 -1.29
N THR A 258 7.74 19.41 -0.77
CA THR A 258 8.93 18.55 -0.85
C THR A 258 8.77 17.35 0.08
N ASN A 259 8.28 17.58 1.31
CA ASN A 259 7.94 16.52 2.25
C ASN A 259 6.81 15.64 1.73
N TYR A 260 5.75 16.23 1.16
CA TYR A 260 4.70 15.48 0.50
C TYR A 260 5.22 14.56 -0.61
N LEU A 261 6.04 15.07 -1.53
CA LEU A 261 6.63 14.28 -2.60
C LEU A 261 7.56 13.17 -2.08
N ARG A 262 8.30 13.43 -0.98
CA ARG A 262 9.12 12.42 -0.32
C ARG A 262 8.27 11.28 0.21
N GLU A 263 7.16 11.59 0.89
CA GLU A 263 6.22 10.59 1.39
C GLU A 263 5.64 9.76 0.25
N LYS A 264 5.24 10.38 -0.86
CA LYS A 264 4.72 9.64 -2.03
C LYS A 264 5.76 8.71 -2.67
N ILE A 265 7.02 9.14 -2.77
CA ILE A 265 8.11 8.26 -3.23
C ILE A 265 8.29 7.07 -2.28
N GLN A 266 8.25 7.28 -0.97
CA GLN A 266 8.36 6.18 0.00
C GLN A 266 7.14 5.27 -0.02
N GLN A 267 5.92 5.80 -0.18
CA GLN A 267 4.70 5.00 -0.35
C GLN A 267 4.80 4.12 -1.60
N GLN A 268 5.31 4.63 -2.72
CA GLN A 268 5.53 3.82 -3.92
C GLN A 268 6.53 2.69 -3.69
N ARG A 269 7.62 2.93 -2.96
CA ARG A 269 8.58 1.89 -2.57
C ARG A 269 8.01 0.86 -1.61
N MET A 270 7.12 1.28 -0.72
CA MET A 270 6.36 0.37 0.15
C MET A 270 5.39 -0.50 -0.63
N MET A 271 4.95 -0.11 -1.83
CA MET A 271 4.13 -0.98 -2.71
C MET A 271 4.98 -1.84 -3.66
N ASP A 272 6.26 -1.49 -3.84
CA ASP A 272 7.17 -2.21 -4.72
C ASP A 272 7.72 -3.48 -4.04
N LYS A 273 7.29 -4.64 -4.54
CA LYS A 273 7.66 -5.95 -3.99
C LYS A 273 9.18 -6.16 -3.98
N GLN A 274 9.89 -5.72 -5.02
CA GLN A 274 11.35 -5.89 -5.09
C GLN A 274 12.07 -5.07 -4.01
N THR A 275 11.66 -3.83 -3.81
CA THR A 275 12.16 -2.96 -2.74
C THR A 275 11.90 -3.56 -1.36
N GLN A 276 10.71 -4.10 -1.11
CA GLN A 276 10.39 -4.78 0.14
C GLN A 276 11.28 -6.01 0.35
N VAL A 277 11.36 -6.92 -0.62
CA VAL A 277 12.19 -8.14 -0.56
C VAL A 277 13.66 -7.81 -0.33
N ALA A 278 14.21 -6.84 -1.07
CA ALA A 278 15.59 -6.41 -0.90
C ALA A 278 15.86 -5.78 0.48
N THR A 279 14.87 -5.09 1.06
CA THR A 279 14.95 -4.57 2.44
C THR A 279 14.96 -5.70 3.45
N ILE A 280 14.04 -6.67 3.32
CA ILE A 280 13.94 -7.84 4.20
C ILE A 280 15.25 -8.66 4.18
N ARG A 281 15.77 -8.99 2.99
CA ARG A 281 17.08 -9.64 2.82
C ARG A 281 18.20 -8.90 3.57
N SER A 282 18.20 -7.57 3.47
CA SER A 282 19.22 -6.73 4.10
C SER A 282 19.16 -6.78 5.62
N VAL A 283 17.97 -6.75 6.22
CA VAL A 283 17.81 -6.79 7.68
C VAL A 283 18.00 -8.20 8.23
N PHE A 284 17.57 -9.23 7.50
CA PHE A 284 17.80 -10.63 7.86
C PHE A 284 19.27 -11.00 7.84
N LYS A 285 20.02 -10.59 6.80
CA LYS A 285 21.47 -10.78 6.73
C LYS A 285 22.18 -10.10 7.91
N ALA A 286 21.82 -8.86 8.20
CA ALA A 286 22.42 -8.09 9.31
C ALA A 286 22.10 -8.68 10.69
N ALA A 287 20.95 -9.33 10.84
CA ALA A 287 20.55 -10.00 12.08
C ALA A 287 20.94 -11.48 12.13
N HIS A 288 21.70 -11.97 11.13
CA HIS A 288 22.12 -13.37 11.04
C HIS A 288 20.96 -14.37 11.22
N VAL A 289 19.81 -14.06 10.62
CA VAL A 289 18.62 -14.93 10.71
C VAL A 289 18.96 -16.30 10.13
N LYS A 290 18.78 -17.32 10.97
CA LYS A 290 18.90 -18.74 10.62
C LYS A 290 17.57 -19.44 10.90
N VAL A 291 17.13 -20.26 9.95
CA VAL A 291 15.97 -21.12 10.16
C VAL A 291 16.45 -22.41 10.81
N VAL A 292 16.13 -22.61 12.09
CA VAL A 292 16.59 -23.79 12.84
C VAL A 292 15.75 -25.02 12.53
N ASP A 293 14.45 -24.82 12.40
CA ASP A 293 13.52 -25.88 12.02
C ASP A 293 13.29 -25.84 10.50
N ALA A 294 13.87 -26.81 9.80
CA ALA A 294 13.85 -26.92 8.34
C ALA A 294 12.42 -26.93 7.77
N HIS A 295 11.43 -27.29 8.58
CA HIS A 295 10.02 -27.22 8.21
C HIS A 295 9.57 -25.80 7.80
N PHE A 296 10.20 -24.77 8.37
CA PHE A 296 9.91 -23.37 8.05
C PHE A 296 10.80 -22.78 6.97
N ALA A 297 11.81 -23.51 6.47
CA ALA A 297 12.73 -23.00 5.46
C ALA A 297 12.02 -22.41 4.22
N PRO A 298 10.93 -23.02 3.69
CA PRO A 298 10.21 -22.47 2.54
C PRO A 298 9.72 -21.03 2.72
N ALA A 299 9.30 -20.64 3.92
CA ALA A 299 8.83 -19.29 4.20
C ALA A 299 9.92 -18.22 4.05
N PHE A 300 11.19 -18.62 4.05
CA PHE A 300 12.34 -17.74 4.03
C PHE A 300 13.15 -17.79 2.72
N ASN A 301 12.77 -18.66 1.76
CA ASN A 301 13.49 -18.86 0.50
C ASN A 301 13.71 -17.56 -0.27
N ASP A 302 12.74 -16.65 -0.25
CA ASP A 302 12.86 -15.36 -0.92
C ASP A 302 13.77 -14.37 -0.18
N TYR A 303 14.14 -14.63 1.06
CA TYR A 303 14.80 -13.66 1.95
C TYR A 303 16.17 -14.10 2.48
N LEU A 304 16.45 -15.40 2.48
CA LEU A 304 17.72 -15.98 2.91
C LEU A 304 18.40 -16.67 1.74
N THR A 305 19.70 -16.46 1.59
CA THR A 305 20.53 -17.27 0.69
C THR A 305 20.88 -18.59 1.36
N THR A 306 21.02 -19.67 0.58
CA THR A 306 21.27 -21.05 1.06
C THR A 306 22.42 -21.22 2.06
N GLN A 307 23.38 -20.29 2.13
CA GLN A 307 24.43 -20.27 3.16
C GLN A 307 23.91 -20.06 4.60
N ASN A 308 22.68 -19.58 4.77
CA ASN A 308 22.04 -19.31 6.08
C ASN A 308 20.84 -20.23 6.38
N SER A 309 20.54 -21.18 5.50
CA SER A 309 19.47 -22.18 5.66
C SER A 309 19.94 -23.37 6.49
#